data_AF-A0A1H0EKX1-F1
#
_entry.id   AF-A0A1H0EKX1-F1
#
_cell.length_a   1.000
_cell.length_b   1.000
_cell.length_c   1.000
_cell.angle_alpha   90.00
_cell.angle_beta   90.00
_cell.angle_gamma   90.00
#
_symmetry.space_group_name_H-M   'P 1'
#
loop_
_entity.id
_entity.type
_entity.pdbx_description
1 polymer ?
#
loop_
_entity_poly.entity_id
_entity_poly.type
_entity_poly.pdbx_seq_one_letter_code
_entity_poly.pdbx_strand_id
1 'polypeptide(L)'
;MLKKMMNTRFKLLKNQKGLTLVELLAVIVILGVIAAIAVPAIGGVISNSKKNADTQTELLLHDAAVRYMTDVDPDGNGLLADGTTAVTGYASGAITVAQLVTAGYLKEAPKKQQLTTANTYTSIPVTFTNSSWTSTGTITVS
;
A
#
# COMPACT_ATOMS: atom_id res chain seq x y z
N MET A 1 52.36 44.35 11.48
CA MET A 1 52.12 43.28 12.49
C MET A 1 51.04 42.25 12.10
N LEU A 2 50.10 42.53 11.18
CA LEU A 2 49.04 41.58 10.79
C LEU A 2 49.50 40.31 10.05
N LYS A 3 50.67 40.32 9.41
CA LYS A 3 51.20 39.19 8.61
C LYS A 3 51.50 37.93 9.45
N LYS A 4 51.73 38.10 10.77
CA LYS A 4 52.03 36.99 11.71
C LYS A 4 50.78 36.25 12.19
N MET A 5 49.60 36.87 12.14
CA MET A 5 48.33 36.23 12.54
C MET A 5 47.71 35.38 11.43
N MET A 6 47.91 35.76 10.16
CA MET A 6 47.31 35.05 9.02
C MET A 6 47.99 33.70 8.72
N ASN A 7 49.24 33.52 9.17
CA ASN A 7 50.02 32.31 8.94
C ASN A 7 49.78 31.18 9.96
N THR A 8 49.02 31.46 11.03
CA THR A 8 48.71 30.49 12.08
C THR A 8 47.43 29.71 11.77
N ARG A 9 46.44 30.35 11.12
CA ARG A 9 45.18 29.69 10.74
C ARG A 9 45.35 28.68 9.60
N PHE A 10 46.28 28.94 8.68
CA PHE A 10 46.62 27.99 7.61
C PHE A 10 47.35 26.72 8.08
N LYS A 11 48.00 26.75 9.25
CA LYS A 11 48.65 25.55 9.82
C LYS A 11 47.64 24.59 10.46
N LEU A 12 46.51 25.09 10.97
CA LEU A 12 45.44 24.26 11.55
C LEU A 12 44.70 23.43 10.49
N LEU A 13 44.56 23.94 9.26
CA LEU A 13 43.95 23.23 8.13
C LEU A 13 44.83 22.13 7.52
N LYS A 14 46.14 22.12 7.79
CA LYS A 14 47.11 21.13 7.26
C LYS A 14 47.34 19.92 8.16
N ASN A 15 46.59 19.79 9.26
CA ASN A 15 46.70 18.68 10.22
C ASN A 15 45.69 17.55 9.98
N GLN A 16 45.14 17.40 8.77
CA GLN A 16 44.39 16.19 8.38
C GLN A 16 45.32 15.06 7.87
N LYS A 17 46.49 14.89 8.49
CA LYS A 17 47.48 13.85 8.14
C LYS A 17 47.13 12.48 8.72
N GLY A 18 45.86 12.09 8.71
CA GLY A 18 45.38 10.94 9.47
C GLY A 18 44.11 10.31 8.93
N LEU A 19 43.96 10.24 7.60
CA LEU A 19 43.08 9.23 7.03
C LEU A 19 43.93 8.36 6.13
N THR A 20 44.31 7.20 6.64
CA THR A 20 44.95 6.18 5.82
C THR A 20 43.89 5.48 4.98
N LEU A 21 44.23 5.02 3.77
CA LEU A 21 43.29 4.21 2.97
C LEU A 21 42.80 2.98 3.73
N VAL A 22 43.59 2.47 4.69
CA VAL A 22 43.27 1.32 5.53
C VAL A 22 42.13 1.62 6.51
N GLU A 23 42.08 2.81 7.11
CA GLU A 23 40.96 3.20 7.98
C GLU A 23 39.65 3.27 7.21
N LEU A 24 39.68 3.89 6.03
CA LEU A 24 38.49 3.97 5.19
C LEU A 24 38.08 2.57 4.68
N LEU A 25 39.05 1.70 4.42
CA LEU A 25 38.83 0.31 4.03
C LEU A 25 38.17 -0.51 5.16
N ALA A 26 38.60 -0.35 6.42
CA ALA A 26 37.98 -1.05 7.54
C ALA A 26 36.50 -0.68 7.71
N VAL A 27 36.14 0.60 7.52
CA VAL A 27 34.76 1.08 7.63
C VAL A 27 33.86 0.50 6.54
N ILE A 28 34.29 0.51 5.27
CA ILE A 28 33.48 -0.04 4.19
C ILE A 28 33.30 -1.55 4.31
N VAL A 29 34.27 -2.28 4.89
CA VAL A 29 34.13 -3.72 5.17
C VAL A 29 33.04 -3.96 6.21
N ILE A 30 33.04 -3.21 7.31
CA ILE A 30 32.01 -3.31 8.35
C ILE A 30 30.63 -2.94 7.79
N LEU A 31 30.53 -1.83 7.05
CA LEU A 31 29.29 -1.43 6.37
C LEU A 31 28.82 -2.48 5.35
N GLY A 32 29.75 -3.13 4.65
CA GLY A 32 29.45 -4.21 3.70
C GLY A 32 28.83 -5.43 4.37
N VAL A 33 29.39 -5.87 5.51
CA VAL A 33 28.83 -7.00 6.28
C VAL A 33 27.45 -6.65 6.83
N ILE A 34 27.26 -5.45 7.37
CA ILE A 34 25.95 -4.99 7.87
C ILE A 34 24.95 -4.91 6.71
N ALA A 35 25.33 -4.33 5.57
CA ALA A 35 24.47 -4.19 4.40
C ALA A 35 24.03 -5.56 3.84
N ALA A 36 24.93 -6.55 3.84
CA ALA A 36 24.62 -7.89 3.35
C ALA A 36 23.44 -8.55 4.11
N ILE A 37 23.31 -8.29 5.41
CA ILE A 37 22.19 -8.82 6.23
C ILE A 37 20.99 -7.85 6.21
N ALA A 38 21.25 -6.55 6.29
CA ALA A 38 20.20 -5.54 6.43
C ALA A 38 19.34 -5.39 5.18
N VAL A 39 19.93 -5.42 3.98
CA VAL A 39 19.20 -5.24 2.72
C VAL A 39 18.10 -6.29 2.51
N PRO A 40 18.35 -7.61 2.59
CA PRO A 40 17.29 -8.60 2.43
C PRO A 40 16.26 -8.54 3.56
N ALA A 41 16.68 -8.26 4.80
CA ALA A 41 15.77 -8.13 5.94
C ALA A 41 14.78 -6.96 5.75
N ILE A 42 15.27 -5.78 5.37
CA ILE A 42 14.43 -4.60 5.10
C ILE A 42 13.51 -4.85 3.90
N GLY A 43 13.99 -5.54 2.85
CA GLY A 43 13.16 -5.93 1.71
C GLY A 43 11.95 -6.78 2.11
N GLY A 44 12.15 -7.77 3.00
CA GLY A 44 11.07 -8.59 3.53
C GLY A 44 10.06 -7.78 4.36
N VAL A 45 10.54 -6.88 5.22
CA VAL A 45 9.67 -6.00 6.03
C VAL A 45 8.81 -5.11 5.13
N ILE A 46 9.41 -4.46 4.12
CA ILE A 46 8.68 -3.60 3.18
C ILE A 46 7.62 -4.40 2.41
N SER A 47 7.94 -5.61 1.95
CA SER A 47 6.98 -6.49 1.27
C SER A 47 5.77 -6.81 2.16
N ASN A 48 6.02 -7.19 3.41
CA ASN A 48 4.95 -7.45 4.37
C ASN A 48 4.13 -6.20 4.70
N SER A 49 4.78 -5.03 4.85
CA SER A 49 4.06 -3.76 5.06
C SER A 49 3.14 -3.42 3.90
N LYS A 50 3.59 -3.63 2.65
CA LYS A 50 2.76 -3.44 1.44
C LYS A 50 1.58 -4.41 1.42
N LYS A 51 1.82 -5.69 1.68
CA LYS A 51 0.75 -6.70 1.76
C LYS A 51 -0.28 -6.34 2.83
N ASN A 52 0.16 -5.91 4.01
CA ASN A 52 -0.74 -5.50 5.09
C ASN A 52 -1.57 -4.27 4.68
N ALA A 53 -0.96 -3.28 4.02
CA ALA A 53 -1.68 -2.12 3.50
C ALA A 53 -2.75 -2.50 2.46
N ASP A 54 -2.44 -3.45 1.58
CA ASP A 54 -3.38 -3.98 0.59
C ASP A 54 -4.55 -4.70 1.28
N THR A 55 -4.28 -5.54 2.29
CA THR A 55 -5.35 -6.20 3.07
C THR A 55 -6.25 -5.19 3.78
N GLN A 56 -5.68 -4.13 4.37
CA GLN A 56 -6.50 -3.08 4.98
C GLN A 56 -7.34 -2.33 3.94
N THR A 57 -6.79 -2.10 2.75
CA THR A 57 -7.51 -1.47 1.64
C THR A 57 -8.67 -2.35 1.16
N GLU A 58 -8.47 -3.66 1.07
CA GLU A 58 -9.52 -4.63 0.71
C GLU A 58 -10.66 -4.62 1.73
N LEU A 59 -10.36 -4.58 3.04
CA LEU A 59 -11.36 -4.44 4.10
C LEU A 59 -12.19 -3.16 3.95
N LEU A 60 -11.53 -2.02 3.68
CA LEU A 60 -12.22 -0.75 3.44
C LEU A 60 -13.15 -0.82 2.22
N LEU A 61 -12.74 -1.54 1.17
CA LEU A 61 -13.56 -1.75 -0.03
C LEU A 61 -14.77 -2.64 0.26
N HIS A 62 -14.59 -3.72 1.03
CA HIS A 62 -15.69 -4.56 1.49
C HIS A 62 -16.72 -3.76 2.28
N ASP A 63 -16.26 -2.95 3.25
CA ASP A 63 -17.14 -2.10 4.05
C ASP A 63 -17.88 -1.05 3.20
N ALA A 64 -17.19 -0.43 2.25
CA ALA A 64 -17.79 0.54 1.34
C ALA A 64 -18.85 -0.12 0.43
N ALA A 65 -18.58 -1.34 -0.07
CA ALA A 65 -19.51 -2.09 -0.90
C ALA A 65 -20.76 -2.52 -0.12
N VAL A 66 -20.59 -3.03 1.11
CA VAL A 66 -21.72 -3.38 1.98
C VAL A 66 -22.57 -2.15 2.26
N ARG A 67 -21.95 -1.02 2.62
CA ARG A 67 -22.70 0.22 2.90
C ARG A 67 -23.50 0.69 1.68
N TYR A 68 -22.87 0.70 0.51
CA TYR A 68 -23.55 1.05 -0.75
C TYR A 68 -24.76 0.15 -1.01
N MET A 69 -24.62 -1.16 -0.79
CA MET A 69 -25.72 -2.10 -1.01
C MET A 69 -26.82 -1.99 0.04
N THR A 70 -26.49 -1.72 1.30
CA THR A 70 -27.48 -1.43 2.34
C THR A 70 -28.31 -0.20 2.01
N ASP A 71 -27.73 0.80 1.36
CA ASP A 71 -28.46 2.03 1.01
C ASP A 71 -29.29 1.87 -0.29
N VAL A 72 -28.77 1.13 -1.28
CA VAL A 72 -29.41 0.99 -2.61
C VAL A 72 -30.41 -0.16 -2.70
N ASP A 73 -30.15 -1.28 -2.03
CA ASP A 73 -31.01 -2.48 -2.02
C ASP A 73 -31.09 -3.06 -0.60
N PRO A 74 -31.71 -2.35 0.36
CA PRO A 74 -31.74 -2.78 1.77
C PRO A 74 -32.37 -4.16 1.96
N ASP A 75 -33.32 -4.53 1.09
CA ASP A 75 -34.09 -5.76 1.19
C ASP A 75 -33.46 -6.93 0.40
N GLY A 76 -32.37 -6.67 -0.34
CA GLY A 76 -31.71 -7.66 -1.19
C GLY A 76 -32.64 -8.26 -2.25
N ASN A 77 -33.65 -7.49 -2.66
CA ASN A 77 -34.73 -7.93 -3.55
C ASN A 77 -34.39 -7.69 -5.03
N GLY A 78 -33.23 -7.09 -5.31
CA GLY A 78 -32.53 -7.18 -6.58
C GLY A 78 -31.84 -5.87 -6.98
N LEU A 79 -30.55 -5.96 -7.30
CA LEU A 79 -29.96 -5.56 -8.59
C LEU A 79 -28.43 -5.73 -8.52
N LEU A 80 -27.91 -6.87 -8.98
CA LEU A 80 -26.48 -7.02 -9.28
C LEU A 80 -26.39 -7.13 -10.81
N ALA A 81 -25.68 -6.17 -11.40
CA ALA A 81 -25.85 -5.77 -12.78
C ALA A 81 -25.49 -6.86 -13.82
N ASP A 82 -26.51 -7.50 -14.40
CA ASP A 82 -26.63 -7.79 -15.86
C ASP A 82 -28.11 -7.86 -16.32
N GLY A 83 -28.98 -7.04 -15.74
CA GLY A 83 -30.35 -6.85 -16.25
C GLY A 83 -31.20 -8.12 -16.42
N THR A 84 -30.89 -9.22 -15.73
CA THR A 84 -31.61 -10.48 -15.89
C THR A 84 -31.96 -11.07 -14.52
N THR A 85 -33.17 -10.70 -14.09
CA THR A 85 -34.03 -11.35 -13.09
C THR A 85 -33.45 -11.52 -11.68
N ALA A 86 -34.03 -10.77 -10.75
CA ALA A 86 -33.99 -11.04 -9.33
C ALA A 86 -34.35 -12.52 -9.06
N VAL A 87 -33.38 -13.30 -8.59
CA VAL A 87 -33.67 -14.61 -8.01
C VAL A 87 -34.15 -14.35 -6.58
N THR A 88 -35.42 -14.67 -6.33
CA THR A 88 -36.01 -14.65 -5.00
C THR A 88 -35.17 -15.53 -4.06
N GLY A 89 -34.43 -14.90 -3.15
CA GLY A 89 -33.58 -15.56 -2.16
C GLY A 89 -32.10 -15.60 -2.54
N TYR A 90 -31.32 -14.75 -1.89
CA TYR A 90 -29.85 -14.62 -1.97
C TYR A 90 -29.34 -14.00 -3.29
N ALA A 91 -29.36 -12.67 -3.37
CA ALA A 91 -28.65 -11.92 -4.40
C ALA A 91 -27.13 -11.95 -4.13
N SER A 92 -26.35 -12.57 -5.03
CA SER A 92 -24.89 -12.51 -5.04
C SER A 92 -24.38 -11.97 -6.37
N GLY A 93 -23.28 -11.23 -6.33
CA GLY A 93 -22.80 -10.47 -7.47
C GLY A 93 -21.66 -9.55 -7.09
N ALA A 94 -21.34 -8.58 -7.94
CA ALA A 94 -20.17 -7.73 -7.73
C ALA A 94 -20.48 -6.24 -7.97
N ILE A 95 -19.93 -5.40 -7.10
CA ILE A 95 -19.96 -3.95 -7.24
C ILE A 95 -18.62 -3.47 -7.76
N THR A 96 -18.64 -2.65 -8.79
CA THR A 96 -17.42 -2.07 -9.34
C THR A 96 -16.92 -0.93 -8.44
N VAL A 97 -15.60 -0.79 -8.32
CA VAL A 97 -15.00 0.32 -7.56
C VAL A 97 -15.39 1.68 -8.16
N ALA A 98 -15.58 1.74 -9.48
CA ALA A 98 -16.06 2.95 -10.16
C ALA A 98 -17.48 3.37 -9.73
N GLN A 99 -18.37 2.41 -9.46
CA GLN A 99 -19.70 2.70 -8.91
C GLN A 99 -19.60 3.31 -7.52
N LEU A 100 -18.71 2.77 -6.65
CA LEU A 100 -18.52 3.31 -5.30
C LEU A 100 -17.94 4.73 -5.29
N VAL A 101 -17.06 5.03 -6.24
CA VAL A 101 -16.52 6.40 -6.41
C VAL A 101 -17.62 7.35 -6.88
N THR A 102 -18.39 6.94 -7.89
CA THR A 102 -19.48 7.77 -8.45
C THR A 102 -20.60 8.00 -7.43
N ALA A 103 -20.92 6.98 -6.62
CA ALA A 103 -21.92 7.05 -5.56
C ALA A 103 -21.41 7.76 -4.29
N GLY A 104 -20.14 8.16 -4.22
CA GLY A 104 -19.57 8.93 -3.11
C GLY A 104 -19.15 8.13 -1.88
N TYR A 105 -19.15 6.79 -1.96
CA TYR A 105 -18.68 5.90 -0.88
C TYR A 105 -17.15 5.82 -0.84
N LEU A 106 -16.50 6.10 -1.96
CA LEU A 106 -15.05 6.25 -2.09
C LEU A 106 -14.73 7.61 -2.71
N LYS A 107 -13.66 8.26 -2.24
CA LYS A 107 -13.16 9.51 -2.85
C LYS A 107 -12.44 9.24 -4.18
N GLU A 108 -11.75 8.12 -4.24
CA GLU A 108 -10.99 7.66 -5.40
C GLU A 108 -10.81 6.14 -5.33
N ALA A 109 -10.52 5.52 -6.48
CA ALA A 109 -10.19 4.10 -6.53
C ALA A 109 -8.78 3.87 -5.95
N PRO A 110 -8.63 3.13 -4.84
CA PRO A 110 -7.32 2.87 -4.30
C PRO A 110 -6.50 1.98 -5.22
N LYS A 111 -5.18 2.04 -5.06
CA LYS A 111 -4.21 1.22 -5.81
C LYS A 111 -3.48 0.29 -4.87
N LYS A 112 -3.12 -0.89 -5.38
CA LYS A 112 -2.28 -1.84 -4.64
C LYS A 112 -0.88 -1.28 -4.41
N GLN A 113 -0.38 -1.46 -3.21
CA GLN A 113 0.97 -1.12 -2.78
C GLN A 113 1.98 -2.18 -3.24
N GLN A 114 1.55 -3.44 -3.31
CA GLN A 114 2.33 -4.51 -3.91
C GLN A 114 2.19 -4.43 -5.44
N LEU A 115 3.17 -3.80 -6.09
CA LEU A 115 3.22 -3.68 -7.55
C LEU A 115 3.36 -5.06 -8.20
N THR A 116 2.29 -5.49 -8.85
CA THR A 116 2.25 -6.61 -9.80
C THR A 116 1.78 -6.09 -11.17
N THR A 117 1.44 -6.97 -12.10
CA THR A 117 0.81 -6.56 -13.37
C THR A 117 -0.59 -5.97 -13.14
N ALA A 118 -1.30 -6.42 -12.09
CA ALA A 118 -2.64 -5.97 -11.74
C ALA A 118 -2.64 -5.16 -10.43
N ASN A 119 -2.84 -3.85 -10.53
CA ASN A 119 -2.66 -2.91 -9.40
C ASN A 119 -3.89 -2.08 -9.07
N THR A 120 -4.98 -2.25 -9.82
CA THR A 120 -6.22 -1.48 -9.63
C THR A 120 -7.33 -2.42 -9.20
N TYR A 121 -8.02 -2.10 -8.12
CA TYR A 121 -9.22 -2.85 -7.70
C TYR A 121 -10.38 -2.54 -8.64
N THR A 122 -11.06 -3.56 -9.16
CA THR A 122 -12.12 -3.41 -10.17
C THR A 122 -13.48 -3.79 -9.66
N SER A 123 -13.64 -4.97 -9.08
CA SER A 123 -14.94 -5.49 -8.63
C SER A 123 -14.87 -6.19 -7.28
N ILE A 124 -15.82 -5.87 -6.41
CA ILE A 124 -15.93 -6.32 -5.03
C ILE A 124 -17.14 -7.24 -4.93
N PRO A 125 -16.98 -8.50 -4.50
CA PRO A 125 -18.10 -9.43 -4.37
C PRO A 125 -19.00 -9.06 -3.20
N VAL A 126 -20.31 -9.09 -3.38
CA VAL A 126 -21.31 -8.87 -2.34
C VAL A 126 -22.34 -9.98 -2.38
N THR A 127 -22.81 -10.36 -1.20
CA THR A 127 -23.79 -11.43 -1.00
C THR A 127 -24.78 -11.00 0.05
N PHE A 128 -26.06 -11.04 -0.30
CA PHE A 128 -27.15 -10.83 0.64
C PHE A 128 -27.54 -12.15 1.30
N THR A 129 -27.39 -12.25 2.63
CA THR A 129 -27.83 -13.40 3.43
C THR A 129 -28.44 -12.92 4.73
N ASN A 130 -29.43 -13.65 5.26
CA ASN A 130 -30.05 -13.35 6.56
C ASN A 130 -30.51 -11.89 6.73
N SER A 131 -31.07 -11.28 5.68
CA SER A 131 -31.52 -9.87 5.68
C SER A 131 -30.39 -8.85 5.85
N SER A 132 -29.17 -9.17 5.41
CA SER A 132 -28.02 -8.26 5.47
C SER A 132 -27.05 -8.49 4.32
N TRP A 133 -26.47 -7.41 3.82
CA TRP A 133 -25.36 -7.49 2.87
C TRP A 133 -24.07 -7.84 3.59
N THR A 134 -23.32 -8.75 2.97
CA THR A 134 -21.99 -9.15 3.40
C THR A 134 -21.05 -9.13 2.21
N SER A 135 -19.77 -8.92 2.45
CA SER A 135 -18.74 -8.94 1.42
C SER A 135 -17.57 -9.76 1.92
N THR A 136 -17.52 -11.01 1.46
CA THR A 136 -16.49 -11.98 1.83
C THR A 136 -16.06 -12.71 0.57
N GLY A 137 -14.88 -12.38 0.04
CA GLY A 137 -14.38 -12.98 -1.19
C GLY A 137 -13.24 -12.17 -1.79
N THR A 138 -12.59 -12.71 -2.81
CA THR A 138 -11.47 -12.05 -3.47
C THR A 138 -11.95 -10.87 -4.30
N ILE A 139 -11.45 -9.67 -4.02
CA ILE A 139 -11.64 -8.50 -4.89
C ILE A 139 -10.86 -8.71 -6.18
N THR A 140 -11.52 -8.50 -7.32
CA THR A 140 -10.87 -8.61 -8.63
C THR A 140 -9.99 -7.40 -8.87
N VAL A 141 -8.82 -7.63 -9.47
CA VAL A 141 -7.82 -6.59 -9.75
C VAL A 141 -7.40 -6.66 -11.22
N SER A 142 -7.09 -5.50 -11.81
CA SER A 142 -6.57 -5.37 -13.18
C SER A 142 -5.33 -4.49 -13.26
#